data_AF-A0A7I7T0M4-F1
#
_entry.id   AF-A0A7I7T0M4-F1
#
_cell.length_a   1.000
_cell.length_b   1.000
_cell.length_c   1.000
_cell.angle_alpha   90.00
_cell.angle_beta   90.00
_cell.angle_gamma   90.00
#
_symmetry.space_group_name_H-M   'P 1'
#
loop_
_entity.id
_entity.type
_entity.pdbx_description
1 polymer ?
#
loop_
_entity_poly.entity_id
_entity_poly.type
_entity_poly.pdbx_seq_one_letter_code
_entity_poly.pdbx_strand_id
1 'polypeptide(L)'
;MLLENPYSAAVGALAARTEPTYVAHLSAPLSRRFPRKSTEHASHPNDAAQAGLFNELMQAEIDDLEDLILVAERRWSSRVDAGWGAERTPEPVLRLREKLKEVQRLQKALQARFGTD
;
A
#
# COMPACT_ATOMS: atom_id res chain seq x y z
N MET A 1 -18.89 -19.97 -70.28
CA MET A 1 -19.92 -18.92 -70.12
C MET A 1 -19.42 -18.03 -68.97
N LEU A 2 -18.71 -16.91 -69.17
CA LEU A 2 -18.89 -15.79 -70.12
C LEU A 2 -20.31 -15.21 -69.90
N LEU A 3 -20.44 -14.09 -69.19
CA LEU A 3 -20.66 -12.73 -69.70
C LEU A 3 -20.90 -11.81 -68.46
N GLU A 4 -20.55 -10.52 -68.31
CA GLU A 4 -19.94 -9.49 -69.16
C GLU A 4 -19.26 -8.43 -68.30
N ASN A 5 -18.27 -7.81 -68.93
CA ASN A 5 -17.63 -6.56 -68.57
C ASN A 5 -18.23 -5.47 -69.47
N PRO A 6 -18.42 -4.23 -69.00
CA PRO A 6 -18.26 -3.10 -69.89
C PRO A 6 -17.19 -2.14 -69.37
N TYR A 7 -16.02 -2.20 -70.02
CA TYR A 7 -15.07 -1.10 -70.05
C TYR A 7 -15.62 0.05 -70.89
N SER A 8 -15.51 1.28 -70.39
CA SER A 8 -14.98 2.47 -71.09
C SER A 8 -15.25 3.70 -70.21
N ALA A 9 -14.38 4.68 -70.02
CA ALA A 9 -13.17 5.03 -70.74
C ALA A 9 -12.23 5.82 -69.81
N ALA A 10 -11.04 6.04 -70.34
CA ALA A 10 -9.85 6.70 -69.81
C ALA A 10 -10.03 8.15 -69.32
N VAL A 11 -8.88 8.72 -68.94
CA VAL A 11 -8.57 10.12 -68.61
C VAL A 11 -8.64 10.33 -67.10
N GLY A 12 -7.54 10.48 -66.35
CA GLY A 12 -6.26 11.05 -66.69
C GLY A 12 -5.83 11.88 -65.48
N ALA A 13 -4.52 11.91 -65.25
CA ALA A 13 -3.81 12.86 -64.39
C ALA A 13 -3.90 12.69 -62.86
N LEU A 14 -2.68 12.66 -62.31
CA LEU A 14 -2.28 13.31 -61.06
C LEU A 14 -2.64 12.61 -59.74
N ALA A 15 -1.88 11.56 -59.40
CA ALA A 15 -1.56 11.29 -58.01
C ALA A 15 -0.04 11.37 -57.84
N ALA A 16 0.39 12.53 -57.38
CA ALA A 16 1.76 12.87 -57.09
C ALA A 16 2.39 11.83 -56.16
N ARG A 17 3.53 11.28 -56.60
CA ARG A 17 4.48 10.54 -55.78
C ARG A 17 4.83 11.38 -54.55
N THR A 18 4.27 11.01 -53.40
CA THR A 18 4.63 11.59 -52.10
C THR A 18 5.51 10.58 -51.38
N GLU A 19 6.82 10.81 -51.44
CA GLU A 19 7.80 10.13 -50.60
C GLU A 19 7.45 10.37 -49.12
N PRO A 20 7.38 9.33 -48.27
CA PRO A 20 7.18 9.54 -46.85
C PRO A 20 8.46 10.12 -46.27
N THR A 21 8.44 11.42 -45.96
CA THR A 21 9.53 12.08 -45.24
C THR A 21 9.55 11.50 -43.82
N TYR A 22 10.46 10.58 -43.56
CA TYR A 22 10.70 10.03 -42.23
C TYR A 22 11.21 11.14 -41.33
N VAL A 23 10.31 11.72 -40.53
CA VAL A 23 10.68 12.67 -39.49
C VAL A 23 11.31 11.88 -38.36
N ALA A 24 12.64 11.94 -38.25
CA ALA A 24 13.37 11.42 -37.11
C ALA A 24 12.90 12.15 -35.84
N HIS A 25 12.07 11.50 -35.02
CA HIS A 25 11.74 11.98 -33.69
C HIS A 25 13.00 11.90 -32.82
N LEU A 26 13.70 13.02 -32.66
CA LEU A 26 14.69 13.17 -31.60
C LEU A 26 13.92 13.12 -30.27
N SER A 27 14.02 11.98 -29.55
CA SER A 27 13.53 11.85 -28.18
C SER A 27 14.22 12.88 -27.30
N ALA A 28 13.53 13.99 -27.02
CA ALA A 28 13.97 14.93 -26.01
C ALA A 28 13.89 14.23 -24.64
N PRO A 29 14.97 14.22 -23.83
CA PRO A 29 14.91 13.65 -22.49
C PRO A 29 13.98 14.49 -21.62
N LEU A 30 12.84 13.94 -21.23
CA LEU A 30 11.91 14.51 -20.26
C LEU A 30 12.47 14.43 -18.84
N SER A 31 13.66 14.97 -18.59
CA SER A 31 14.18 15.16 -17.22
C SER A 31 13.80 16.54 -16.70
N ARG A 32 12.49 16.79 -16.59
CA ARG A 32 12.00 17.84 -15.70
C ARG A 32 11.93 17.24 -14.29
N ARG A 33 13.04 17.29 -13.56
CA ARG A 33 12.99 17.10 -12.10
C ARG A 33 12.20 18.27 -11.53
N PHE A 34 10.91 18.05 -11.30
CA PHE A 34 10.13 18.95 -10.48
C PHE A 34 10.73 18.93 -9.07
N PRO A 35 11.02 20.09 -8.46
CA PRO A 35 11.39 20.12 -7.06
C PRO A 35 10.25 19.48 -6.27
N ARG A 36 10.51 18.35 -5.60
CA ARG A 36 9.59 17.84 -4.59
C ARG A 36 9.58 18.90 -3.50
N LYS A 37 8.48 19.66 -3.37
CA LYS A 37 8.23 20.47 -2.18
C LYS A 37 8.46 19.55 -0.99
N SER A 38 9.38 19.91 -0.10
CA SER A 38 9.46 19.30 1.22
C SER A 38 8.11 19.50 1.87
N THR A 39 7.33 18.43 1.95
CA THR A 39 6.00 18.46 2.53
C THR A 39 6.13 18.50 4.04
N GLU A 40 6.62 19.62 4.57
CA GLU A 40 6.13 20.14 5.84
C GLU A 40 4.72 20.68 5.59
N HIS A 41 3.82 19.81 5.15
CA HIS A 41 2.40 20.13 5.14
C HIS A 41 1.93 19.94 6.56
N ALA A 42 1.48 21.01 7.20
CA ALA A 42 0.64 20.91 8.37
C ALA A 42 -0.46 19.88 8.07
N SER A 43 -0.57 18.86 8.91
CA SER A 43 -1.55 17.78 8.76
C SER A 43 -2.94 18.38 8.53
N HIS A 44 -3.64 17.91 7.50
CA HIS A 44 -4.99 18.41 7.23
C HIS A 44 -5.89 18.06 8.42
N PRO A 45 -6.86 18.90 8.83
CA PRO A 45 -7.73 18.60 9.98
C PRO A 45 -8.42 17.22 9.90
N ASN A 46 -8.76 16.78 8.69
CA ASN A 46 -9.27 15.42 8.45
C ASN A 46 -8.25 14.33 8.79
N ASP A 47 -6.98 14.50 8.42
CA ASP A 47 -5.93 13.52 8.72
C ASP A 47 -5.73 13.40 10.25
N ALA A 48 -5.83 14.53 10.97
CA ALA A 48 -5.77 14.54 12.43
C ALA A 48 -6.99 13.84 13.06
N ALA A 49 -8.20 14.08 12.54
CA ALA A 49 -9.40 13.39 13.01
C ALA A 49 -9.33 11.87 12.75
N GLN A 50 -8.84 11.46 11.58
CA GLN A 50 -8.61 10.05 11.24
C GLN A 50 -7.54 9.44 12.14
N ALA A 51 -6.45 10.15 12.41
CA ALA A 51 -5.41 9.69 13.33
C ALA A 51 -5.95 9.49 14.75
N GLY A 52 -6.86 10.36 15.22
CA GLY A 52 -7.56 10.15 16.50
C GLY A 52 -8.32 8.83 16.55
N LEU A 53 -9.15 8.55 15.53
CA LEU A 53 -9.90 7.28 15.44
C LEU A 53 -8.96 6.06 15.38
N PHE A 54 -7.87 6.14 14.63
CA PHE A 54 -6.89 5.05 14.58
C PHE A 54 -6.16 4.85 15.91
N ASN A 55 -5.90 5.93 16.66
CA ASN A 55 -5.32 5.84 17.99
C ASN A 55 -6.24 5.12 18.97
N GLU A 56 -7.54 5.42 18.94
CA GLU A 56 -8.55 4.72 19.75
C GLU A 56 -8.63 3.22 19.40
N LEU A 57 -8.64 2.88 18.11
CA LEU A 57 -8.63 1.49 17.66
C LEU A 57 -7.35 0.75 18.09
N MET A 58 -6.19 1.40 18.01
CA MET A 58 -4.94 0.82 18.48
C MET A 58 -4.91 0.63 19.99
N GLN A 59 -5.53 1.53 20.77
CA GLN A 59 -5.64 1.36 22.21
C GLN A 59 -6.52 0.17 22.56
N ALA A 60 -7.68 0.03 21.91
CA ALA A 60 -8.54 -1.14 22.11
C ALA A 60 -7.83 -2.46 21.75
N GLU A 61 -7.08 -2.49 20.65
CA GLU A 61 -6.28 -3.67 20.27
C GLU A 61 -5.16 -3.96 21.29
N ILE A 62 -4.54 -2.92 21.89
CA ILE A 62 -3.55 -3.09 22.96
C ILE A 62 -4.20 -3.77 24.18
N ASP A 63 -5.34 -3.25 24.63
CA ASP A 63 -6.07 -3.78 25.78
C ASP A 63 -6.46 -5.26 25.54
N ASP A 64 -6.99 -5.57 24.35
CA ASP A 64 -7.33 -6.94 23.95
C ASP A 64 -6.11 -7.87 23.92
N LEU A 65 -4.97 -7.40 23.41
CA LEU A 65 -3.74 -8.19 23.36
C LEU A 65 -3.17 -8.46 24.76
N GLU A 66 -3.24 -7.49 25.66
CA GLU A 66 -2.82 -7.65 27.06
C GLU A 66 -3.68 -8.72 27.75
N ASP A 67 -5.00 -8.67 27.59
CA ASP A 67 -5.91 -9.70 28.12
C ASP A 67 -5.63 -11.09 27.55
N LEU A 68 -5.42 -11.20 26.23
CA LEU A 68 -5.08 -12.47 25.59
C LEU A 68 -3.75 -13.04 26.10
N ILE A 69 -2.74 -12.19 26.33
CA ILE A 69 -1.46 -12.58 26.90
C ILE A 69 -1.67 -13.12 28.32
N LEU A 70 -2.40 -12.41 29.17
CA LEU A 70 -2.69 -12.82 30.55
C LEU A 70 -3.39 -14.18 30.60
N VAL A 71 -4.41 -14.38 29.77
CA VAL A 71 -5.13 -15.67 29.69
C VAL A 71 -4.22 -16.79 29.21
N ALA A 72 -3.41 -16.54 28.19
CA ALA A 72 -2.49 -17.54 27.64
C ALA A 72 -1.39 -17.92 28.64
N GLU A 73 -0.82 -16.95 29.34
CA GLU A 73 0.19 -17.15 30.37
C GLU A 73 -0.37 -17.92 31.56
N ARG A 74 -1.56 -17.54 32.06
CA ARG A 74 -2.22 -18.26 33.15
C ARG A 74 -2.48 -19.71 32.77
N ARG A 75 -3.01 -19.96 31.57
CA ARG A 75 -3.25 -21.33 31.07
C ARG A 75 -1.96 -22.13 30.92
N TRP A 76 -0.88 -21.49 30.51
CA TRP A 76 0.43 -22.15 30.43
C TRP A 76 0.98 -22.48 31.82
N SER A 77 0.98 -21.53 32.75
CA SER A 77 1.41 -21.73 34.13
C SER A 77 0.67 -22.91 34.77
N SER A 78 -0.67 -22.93 34.68
CA SER A 78 -1.46 -24.03 35.24
C SER A 78 -1.13 -25.40 34.63
N ARG A 79 -0.68 -25.46 33.37
CA ARG A 79 -0.21 -26.72 32.76
C ARG A 79 1.17 -27.12 33.26
N VAL A 80 2.07 -26.16 33.44
CA VAL A 80 3.40 -26.40 34.03
C VAL A 80 3.25 -26.91 35.46
N ASP A 81 2.42 -26.26 36.27
CA ASP A 81 2.16 -26.65 37.66
C ASP A 81 1.56 -28.07 37.76
N ALA A 82 0.75 -28.47 36.77
CA ALA A 82 0.17 -29.81 36.69
C ALA A 82 1.13 -30.87 36.09
N GLY A 83 2.37 -30.50 35.72
CA GLY A 83 3.37 -31.40 35.14
C GLY A 83 3.18 -31.70 33.64
N TRP A 84 2.27 -31.01 32.96
CA TRP A 84 1.94 -31.22 31.53
C TRP A 84 2.44 -30.10 30.62
N GLY A 85 3.05 -29.05 31.18
CA GLY A 85 3.52 -27.87 30.46
C GLY A 85 5.02 -27.92 30.15
N ALA A 86 5.41 -27.39 28.98
CA ALA A 86 6.82 -27.15 28.69
C ALA A 86 7.38 -26.02 29.58
N GLU A 87 8.62 -26.15 30.03
CA GLU A 87 9.31 -25.13 30.85
C GLU A 87 9.54 -23.81 30.09
N ARG A 88 9.71 -23.87 28.77
CA ARG A 88 9.87 -22.70 27.92
C ARG A 88 8.51 -22.05 27.63
N THR A 89 8.50 -20.72 27.58
CA THR A 89 7.34 -19.94 27.12
C THR A 89 6.83 -20.46 25.75
N PRO A 90 5.54 -20.80 25.64
CA PRO A 90 4.96 -21.28 24.40
C PRO A 90 5.00 -20.23 23.30
N GLU A 91 5.24 -20.69 22.07
CA GLU A 91 5.24 -19.86 20.86
C GLU A 91 4.01 -18.93 20.74
N PRO A 92 2.77 -19.36 21.07
CA PRO A 92 1.62 -18.45 21.02
C PRO A 92 1.75 -17.22 21.93
N VAL A 93 2.31 -17.38 23.14
CA VAL A 93 2.54 -16.27 24.08
C VAL A 93 3.59 -15.30 23.52
N LEU A 94 4.65 -15.85 22.92
CA LEU A 94 5.70 -15.04 22.29
C LEU A 94 5.14 -14.20 21.14
N ARG A 95 4.33 -14.80 20.26
CA ARG A 95 3.70 -14.09 19.15
C ARG A 95 2.75 -12.99 19.59
N LEU A 96 1.96 -13.23 20.63
CA LEU A 96 1.07 -12.20 21.20
C LEU A 96 1.89 -11.00 21.72
N ARG A 97 2.98 -11.26 22.45
CA ARG A 97 3.89 -10.22 22.94
C ARG A 97 4.58 -9.45 21.81
N GLU A 98 4.94 -10.12 20.72
CA GLU A 98 5.50 -9.46 19.53
C GLU A 98 4.45 -8.57 18.86
N LYS A 99 3.22 -9.05 18.71
CA LYS A 99 2.12 -8.27 18.16
C LYS A 99 1.82 -7.03 19.02
N LEU A 100 1.79 -7.17 20.34
CA LEU A 100 1.62 -6.05 21.26
C LEU A 100 2.67 -4.96 21.05
N LYS A 101 3.95 -5.35 20.98
CA LYS A 101 5.06 -4.41 20.71
C LYS A 101 4.90 -3.70 19.38
N GLU A 102 4.45 -4.40 18.36
CA GLU A 102 4.24 -3.82 17.03
C GLU A 102 3.10 -2.79 17.05
N VAL A 103 1.95 -3.10 17.67
CA VAL A 103 0.84 -2.14 17.79
C VAL A 103 1.26 -0.90 18.58
N GLN A 104 1.94 -1.08 19.72
CA GLN A 104 2.49 0.04 20.51
C GLN A 104 3.46 0.91 19.69
N ARG A 105 4.31 0.30 18.85
CA ARG A 105 5.23 1.02 17.96
C ARG A 105 4.47 1.84 16.91
N LEU A 106 3.41 1.27 16.33
CA LEU A 106 2.57 1.95 15.34
C LEU A 106 1.79 3.10 15.97
N GLN A 107 1.21 2.90 17.15
CA GLN A 107 0.49 3.93 17.90
C GLN A 107 1.42 5.10 18.21
N LYS A 108 2.60 4.83 18.78
CA LYS A 108 3.61 5.86 19.07
C LYS A 108 4.03 6.63 17.81
N ALA A 109 4.19 5.96 16.67
CA ALA A 109 4.53 6.61 15.41
C ALA A 109 3.38 7.50 14.90
N LEU A 110 2.14 7.09 15.10
CA LEU A 110 0.96 7.88 14.76
C LEU A 110 0.85 9.13 15.64
N GLN A 111 0.98 8.96 16.96
CA GLN A 111 0.96 10.04 17.93
C GLN A 111 2.07 11.06 17.67
N ALA A 112 3.30 10.60 17.41
CA ALA A 112 4.42 11.49 17.09
C ALA A 112 4.20 12.34 15.84
N ARG A 113 3.36 11.87 14.90
CA ARG A 113 3.07 12.58 13.65
C ARG A 113 1.89 13.55 13.77
N PHE A 114 0.92 13.26 14.63
CA PHE A 114 -0.35 14.01 14.70
C PHE A 114 -0.62 14.69 16.05
N GLY A 115 0.20 14.47 17.08
CA GLY A 115 0.02 15.06 18.40
C GLY A 115 -1.21 14.57 19.15
N THR A 116 -1.63 13.32 18.88
CA THR A 116 -2.77 12.68 19.54
C THR A 116 -2.33 12.14 20.90
N ASP A 117 -2.24 13.02 21.91
CA ASP A 117 -2.10 12.62 23.32
C ASP A 117 -3.48 12.46 23.98
#